data_AF-A0AAG5DRY7-F1
#
_entry.id   AF-A0AAG5DRY7-F1
#
_cell.length_a   1.000
_cell.length_b   1.000
_cell.length_c   1.000
_cell.angle_alpha   90.00
_cell.angle_beta   90.00
_cell.angle_gamma   90.00
#
_symmetry.space_group_name_H-M   'P 1'
#
loop_
_entity.id
_entity.type
_entity.pdbx_description
1 polymer ?
#
loop_
_entity_poly.entity_id
_entity_poly.type
_entity_poly.pdbx_seq_one_letter_code
_entity_poly.pdbx_strand_id
1 'polypeptide(L)'
;MSFKKHLVISTAVRIFLIYYGDVQDSLSDVQYTDVDYRVVTDGANHVLSLGSPFKRHTYRYTPLLAYLVLPNLLVHPSFGKFIFSLFD
;
A
#
# COMPACT_ATOMS: atom_id res chain seq x y z
N MET A 1 10.36 -23.12 17.63
CA MET A 1 9.48 -22.06 18.15
C MET A 1 8.03 -22.45 17.92
N SER A 2 7.07 -21.95 18.71
CA SER A 2 5.63 -22.23 18.48
C SER A 2 5.09 -21.37 17.34
N PHE A 3 4.12 -21.88 16.58
CA PHE A 3 3.41 -21.15 15.52
C PHE A 3 2.93 -19.76 15.97
N LYS A 4 2.37 -19.64 17.18
CA LYS A 4 1.93 -18.36 17.76
C LYS A 4 3.08 -17.34 17.85
N LYS A 5 4.29 -17.80 18.22
CA LYS A 5 5.46 -16.92 18.33
C LYS A 5 5.89 -16.43 16.94
N HIS A 6 5.81 -17.29 15.92
CA HIS A 6 6.10 -16.88 14.55
C HIS A 6 5.12 -15.83 14.05
N LEU A 7 3.82 -15.98 14.31
CA LEU A 7 2.81 -14.97 13.96
C LEU A 7 3.09 -13.62 14.63
N VAL A 8 3.38 -13.60 15.93
CA VAL A 8 3.66 -12.35 16.66
C VAL A 8 4.91 -11.66 16.11
N ILE A 9 6.00 -12.41 15.91
CA ILE A 9 7.25 -11.85 15.39
C ILE A 9 7.05 -11.34 13.95
N SER A 10 6.36 -12.10 13.11
CA SER A 10 6.15 -11.74 11.71
C SER A 10 5.27 -10.50 11.56
N THR A 11 4.23 -10.35 12.39
CA THR A 11 3.41 -9.12 12.44
C THR A 11 4.22 -7.93 12.94
N ALA A 12 5.02 -8.10 13.99
CA ALA A 12 5.85 -7.01 14.53
C ALA A 12 6.87 -6.49 13.49
N VAL A 13 7.53 -7.41 12.78
CA VAL A 13 8.48 -7.06 11.70
C VAL A 13 7.77 -6.31 10.57
N ARG A 14 6.58 -6.75 10.15
CA ARG A 14 5.80 -6.07 9.08
C ARG A 14 5.42 -4.65 9.46
N ILE A 15 4.90 -4.45 10.68
CA ILE A 15 4.55 -3.11 11.18
C ILE A 15 5.79 -2.22 11.23
N PHE A 16 6.91 -2.74 11.72
CA PHE A 16 8.18 -2.01 11.75
C PHE A 16 8.64 -1.60 10.34
N LEU A 17 8.60 -2.52 9.36
CA LEU A 17 9.02 -2.23 7.99
C LEU A 17 8.11 -1.22 7.28
N ILE A 18 6.79 -1.26 7.54
CA ILE A 18 5.86 -0.26 6.99
C ILE A 18 6.23 1.14 7.51
N TYR A 19 6.45 1.27 8.82
CA TYR A 19 6.85 2.56 9.42
C TYR A 19 8.22 3.01 8.93
N TYR A 20 9.20 2.10 8.89
CA TYR A 20 10.54 2.38 8.36
C TYR A 20 10.47 2.87 6.91
N GLY A 21 9.64 2.22 6.07
CA GLY A 21 9.42 2.62 4.69
C GLY A 21 8.90 4.05 4.57
N ASP A 22 7.90 4.43 5.39
CA ASP A 22 7.38 5.80 5.41
C ASP A 22 8.47 6.82 5.80
N VAL A 23 9.30 6.49 6.80
CA VAL A 23 10.42 7.34 7.21
C VAL A 23 11.45 7.46 6.08
N GLN A 24 11.86 6.35 5.47
CA GLN A 24 12.84 6.37 4.37
C GLN A 24 12.31 7.17 3.17
N ASP A 25 11.06 6.94 2.76
CA ASP A 25 10.43 7.65 1.63
C ASP A 25 10.40 9.17 1.84
N SER A 26 10.35 9.63 3.10
CA SER A 26 10.36 11.05 3.47
C SER A 26 11.76 11.68 3.56
N LEU A 27 12.82 10.87 3.69
CA LEU A 27 14.18 11.33 3.95
C LEU A 27 15.16 11.06 2.81
N SER A 28 14.87 10.09 1.95
CA SER A 28 15.78 9.58 0.93
C SER A 28 15.22 9.79 -0.48
N ASP A 29 16.09 10.16 -1.42
CA ASP A 29 15.76 10.17 -2.85
C ASP A 29 15.41 8.75 -3.35
N VAL A 30 16.05 7.74 -2.78
CA VAL A 30 15.74 6.33 -3.07
C VAL A 30 14.59 5.88 -2.20
N GLN A 31 13.43 5.78 -2.84
CA GLN A 31 12.18 5.34 -2.24
C GLN A 31 12.25 3.86 -1.84
N TYR A 32 11.77 3.58 -0.63
CA TYR A 32 11.50 2.23 -0.15
C TYR A 32 10.21 1.68 -0.77
N THR A 33 9.17 2.51 -0.87
CA THR A 33 7.88 2.09 -1.44
C THR A 33 7.92 2.03 -2.95
N ASP A 34 7.57 0.87 -3.49
CA ASP A 34 7.49 0.60 -4.92
C ASP A 34 6.55 1.60 -5.64
N VAL A 35 6.92 1.98 -6.86
CA VAL A 35 6.13 2.88 -7.71
C VAL A 35 4.73 2.34 -7.99
N ASP A 36 4.58 1.02 -8.03
CA ASP A 36 3.30 0.37 -8.28
C ASP A 36 2.29 0.69 -7.16
N TYR A 37 2.74 0.88 -5.92
CA TYR A 37 1.88 1.35 -4.82
C TYR A 37 1.24 2.71 -5.13
N ARG A 38 2.04 3.62 -5.71
CA ARG A 38 1.57 4.95 -6.14
C ARG A 38 0.66 4.84 -7.36
N VAL A 39 0.99 4.00 -8.34
CA VAL A 39 0.13 3.76 -9.52
C VAL A 39 -1.27 3.26 -9.11
N VAL A 40 -1.34 2.32 -8.16
CA VAL A 40 -2.63 1.81 -7.66
C VAL A 40 -3.40 2.91 -6.91
N THR A 41 -2.71 3.67 -6.06
CA THR A 41 -3.32 4.79 -5.30
C THR A 41 -3.83 5.91 -6.22
N ASP A 42 -3.10 6.22 -7.29
CA ASP A 42 -3.54 7.15 -8.33
C ASP A 42 -4.79 6.64 -9.07
N GLY A 43 -4.84 5.33 -9.36
CA GLY A 43 -6.04 4.68 -9.88
C GLY A 43 -7.23 4.79 -8.92
N ALA A 44 -6.99 4.64 -7.61
CA ALA A 44 -8.00 4.84 -6.57
C ALA A 44 -8.52 6.29 -6.53
N ASN A 45 -7.67 7.28 -6.83
CA ASN A 45 -8.07 8.68 -6.89
C ASN A 45 -9.04 8.93 -8.06
N HIS A 46 -8.84 8.25 -9.20
CA HIS A 46 -9.83 8.28 -10.28
C HIS A 46 -11.14 7.59 -9.89
N VAL A 47 -11.09 6.48 -9.17
CA VAL A 47 -12.29 5.82 -8.65
C VAL A 47 -13.06 6.74 -7.68
N LEU A 48 -12.34 7.41 -6.77
CA LEU A 48 -12.94 8.33 -5.81
C LEU A 48 -13.65 9.53 -6.48
N SER A 49 -13.15 9.95 -7.64
CA SER A 49 -13.77 10.97 -8.49
C SER A 49 -14.84 10.42 -9.46
N LEU A 50 -15.40 9.25 -9.17
CA LEU A 50 -16.41 8.56 -9.99
C LEU A 50 -15.94 8.25 -11.42
N GLY A 51 -14.63 8.16 -11.60
CA GLY A 51 -13.97 7.78 -12.84
C GLY A 51 -13.53 6.32 -12.87
N SER A 52 -12.86 5.97 -13.96
CA SER A 52 -12.24 4.64 -14.12
C SER A 52 -10.78 4.69 -13.65
N PRO A 53 -10.28 3.68 -12.90
CA PRO A 53 -8.87 3.63 -12.48
C PRO A 53 -7.91 3.59 -13.68
N PHE A 54 -8.37 3.07 -14.82
CA PHE A 54 -7.61 3.03 -16.07
C PHE A 54 -7.38 4.42 -16.70
N LYS A 55 -7.98 5.48 -16.16
CA LYS A 55 -7.62 6.86 -16.55
C LYS A 55 -6.22 7.24 -16.07
N ARG A 56 -5.67 6.55 -15.07
CA ARG A 56 -4.26 6.66 -14.70
C ARG A 56 -3.41 5.97 -15.76
N HIS A 57 -2.53 6.73 -16.40
CA HIS A 57 -1.50 6.19 -17.30
C HIS A 57 -0.73 5.07 -16.57
N THR A 58 -0.32 4.00 -17.25
CA THR A 58 0.34 2.81 -16.67
C THR A 58 -0.43 2.03 -15.60
N TYR A 59 -1.72 2.29 -15.35
CA TYR A 59 -2.52 1.44 -14.48
C TYR A 59 -2.79 0.08 -15.15
N ARG A 60 -2.22 -0.99 -14.58
CA ARG A 60 -2.25 -2.35 -15.13
C ARG A 60 -2.89 -3.41 -14.22
N TYR A 61 -3.43 -2.98 -13.08
CA TYR A 61 -4.01 -3.86 -12.07
C TYR A 61 -5.50 -4.06 -12.28
N THR A 62 -6.10 -4.99 -11.55
CA THR A 62 -7.55 -5.12 -11.54
C THR A 62 -8.18 -3.86 -10.94
N PRO A 63 -9.37 -3.42 -11.41
CA PRO A 63 -10.06 -2.29 -10.79
C PRO A 63 -10.31 -2.50 -9.30
N LEU A 64 -10.55 -3.76 -8.88
CA LEU A 64 -10.75 -4.14 -7.49
C LEU A 64 -9.61 -3.64 -6.58
N LEU A 65 -8.36 -3.66 -7.07
CA LEU A 65 -7.22 -3.21 -6.29
C LEU A 65 -7.27 -1.69 -6.00
N ALA A 66 -7.71 -0.88 -6.97
CA ALA A 66 -7.95 0.55 -6.76
C ALA A 66 -9.07 0.80 -5.74
N TYR A 67 -10.16 0.03 -5.79
CA TYR A 67 -11.23 0.13 -4.78
C TYR A 67 -10.74 -0.27 -3.38
N LEU A 68 -9.92 -1.33 -3.29
CA LEU A 68 -9.40 -1.85 -2.03
C LEU A 68 -8.51 -0.83 -1.30
N VAL A 69 -7.76 -0.01 -2.04
CA VAL A 69 -6.89 1.02 -1.48
C VAL A 69 -7.53 2.40 -1.39
N LEU A 70 -8.84 2.55 -1.59
CA LEU A 70 -9.53 3.83 -1.34
C LEU A 70 -9.23 4.44 0.04
N PRO A 71 -9.09 3.65 1.14
CA PRO A 71 -8.71 4.22 2.42
C PRO A 71 -7.31 4.85 2.46
N ASN A 72 -6.44 4.62 1.46
CA ASN A 72 -5.19 5.39 1.31
C ASN A 72 -5.46 6.89 1.22
N LEU A 73 -6.53 7.25 0.52
CA LEU A 73 -6.91 8.63 0.25
C LEU A 73 -7.81 9.21 1.35
N LEU A 74 -8.59 8.35 2.02
CA LEU A 74 -9.62 8.77 2.97
C LEU A 74 -9.17 8.71 4.43
N VAL A 75 -8.21 7.84 4.77
CA VAL A 75 -7.80 7.56 6.16
C VAL A 75 -6.31 7.81 6.34
N HIS A 76 -5.46 7.07 5.62
CA HIS A 76 -4.01 7.20 5.74
C HIS A 76 -3.28 6.64 4.52
N PRO A 77 -2.28 7.33 3.94
CA PRO A 77 -1.59 6.89 2.72
C PRO A 77 -1.01 5.48 2.78
N SER A 78 -0.62 5.01 3.96
CA SER A 78 -0.02 3.68 4.19
C SER A 78 -1.04 2.55 4.42
N PHE A 79 -2.35 2.82 4.39
CA PHE A 79 -3.37 1.81 4.72
C PHE A 79 -3.24 0.54 3.85
N GLY A 80 -3.06 0.70 2.54
CA GLY A 80 -2.85 -0.39 1.61
C GLY A 80 -1.59 -1.20 1.90
N LYS A 81 -0.56 -0.61 2.53
CA LYS A 81 0.66 -1.34 2.91
C LYS A 81 0.34 -2.42 3.96
N PHE A 82 -0.57 -2.12 4.90
CA PHE A 82 -1.03 -3.11 5.88
C PHE A 82 -1.85 -4.24 5.25
N ILE A 83 -2.74 -3.91 4.30
CA ILE A 83 -3.49 -4.93 3.57
C ILE A 83 -2.54 -5.83 2.79
N PHE A 84 -1.64 -5.26 1.99
CA PHE A 84 -0.75 -6.03 1.14
C PHE A 84 0.18 -6.91 1.97
N SER A 85 0.73 -6.38 3.07
CA SER A 85 1.60 -7.12 3.96
C SER A 85 0.91 -8.28 4.70
N LEU A 86 -0.43 -8.32 4.76
CA LEU A 86 -1.17 -9.45 5.33
C LEU A 86 -1.20 -10.67 4.38
N PHE A 87 -1.09 -10.43 3.07
CA PHE A 87 -1.20 -11.46 2.04
C PHE A 87 0.13 -11.79 1.34
N ASP A 88 1.22 -11.14 1.76
CA ASP A 88 2.62 -11.36 1.37
C ASP A 88 3.41 -11.97 2.53
#